data_AF-A0A2R6J0Y9-F1
#
_entry.id   AF-A0A2R6J0Y9-F1
#
_cell.length_a   1.000
_cell.length_b   1.000
_cell.length_c   1.000
_cell.angle_alpha   90.00
_cell.angle_beta   90.00
_cell.angle_gamma   90.00
#
_symmetry.space_group_name_H-M   'P 1'
#
loop_
_entity.id
_entity.type
_entity.pdbx_description
1 polymer ?
#
loop_
_entity_poly.entity_id
_entity_poly.type
_entity_poly.pdbx_seq_one_letter_code
_entity_poly.pdbx_strand_id
1 'polypeptide(L)'
;MAAEISDRVREIAEARGRPEAEVFERALERGLGDPCEDLVLSRYFDGELDREEAIERVGRTKVERAEREREVVGEDVDWGLNA
;
A
#
# COMPACT_ATOMS: atom_id res chain seq x y z
N MET A 1 -19.62 -5.77 -12.47
CA MET A 1 -18.57 -5.41 -11.48
C MET A 1 -18.79 -6.08 -10.13
N ALA A 2 -19.68 -5.61 -9.24
CA ALA A 2 -19.84 -6.27 -7.91
C ALA A 2 -20.34 -7.73 -8.01
N ALA A 3 -21.32 -7.99 -8.88
CA ALA A 3 -21.80 -9.35 -9.16
C ALA A 3 -20.68 -10.28 -9.70
N GLU A 4 -19.82 -9.78 -10.60
CA GLU A 4 -18.68 -10.56 -11.12
C GLU A 4 -17.62 -10.86 -10.06
N ILE A 5 -17.39 -9.96 -9.10
CA ILE A 5 -16.45 -10.19 -8.01
C ILE A 5 -17.01 -11.24 -7.05
N SER A 6 -18.29 -11.13 -6.68
CA SER A 6 -18.97 -12.15 -5.86
C SER A 6 -18.98 -13.53 -6.53
N ASP A 7 -19.20 -13.61 -7.84
CA ASP A 7 -19.18 -14.89 -8.56
C ASP A 7 -17.77 -15.51 -8.59
N ARG A 8 -16.72 -14.69 -8.77
CA ARG A 8 -15.33 -15.17 -8.68
C ARG A 8 -14.96 -15.65 -7.27
N VAL A 9 -15.42 -14.95 -6.23
CA VAL A 9 -15.19 -15.35 -4.83
C VAL A 9 -15.86 -16.69 -4.55
N ARG A 10 -17.11 -16.87 -5.01
CA ARG A 10 -17.83 -18.15 -4.89
C ARG A 10 -17.10 -19.28 -5.61
N GLU A 11 -16.68 -19.07 -6.86
CA GLU A 11 -15.95 -20.08 -7.64
C GLU A 11 -14.66 -20.53 -6.93
N ILE A 12 -13.89 -19.59 -6.38
CA ILE A 12 -12.66 -19.89 -5.63
C ILE A 12 -12.96 -20.60 -4.30
N ALA A 13 -14.03 -20.19 -3.61
CA ALA A 13 -14.46 -20.78 -2.35
C ALA A 13 -14.86 -22.24 -2.54
N GLU A 14 -15.68 -22.53 -3.55
CA GLU A 14 -16.10 -23.88 -3.94
C GLU A 14 -14.89 -24.74 -4.34
N ALA A 15 -14.02 -24.23 -5.22
CA ALA A 15 -12.86 -24.97 -5.70
C ALA A 15 -11.84 -25.31 -4.59
N ARG A 16 -11.78 -24.50 -3.52
CA ARG A 16 -10.84 -24.68 -2.41
C ARG A 16 -11.49 -25.28 -1.15
N GLY A 17 -12.80 -25.49 -1.14
CA GLY A 17 -13.55 -25.94 0.03
C GLY A 17 -13.42 -25.00 1.22
N ARG A 18 -13.36 -23.68 0.97
CA ARG A 18 -13.21 -22.65 2.01
C ARG A 18 -14.44 -21.73 2.04
N PRO A 19 -14.74 -21.07 3.17
CA PRO A 19 -15.79 -20.06 3.21
C PRO A 19 -15.51 -18.89 2.27
N GLU A 20 -16.55 -18.36 1.61
CA GLU A 20 -16.44 -17.15 0.76
C GLU A 20 -15.83 -15.97 1.53
N ALA A 21 -16.16 -15.83 2.83
CA ALA A 21 -15.61 -14.80 3.70
C ALA A 21 -14.08 -14.85 3.79
N GLU A 22 -13.50 -16.05 3.92
CA GLU A 22 -12.04 -16.22 4.01
C GLU A 22 -11.37 -15.87 2.67
N VAL A 23 -12.00 -16.23 1.55
CA VAL A 23 -11.51 -15.87 0.21
C VAL A 23 -11.53 -14.36 0.01
N PHE A 24 -12.61 -13.71 0.47
CA PHE A 24 -12.80 -12.27 0.38
C PHE A 24 -11.80 -11.51 1.26
N GLU A 25 -11.66 -11.89 2.53
CA GLU A 25 -10.69 -11.32 3.46
C GLU A 25 -9.27 -11.37 2.87
N ARG A 26 -8.86 -12.55 2.38
CA ARG A 26 -7.52 -12.71 1.83
C ARG A 26 -7.29 -11.95 0.52
N ALA A 27 -8.35 -11.75 -0.27
CA ALA A 27 -8.29 -10.91 -1.46
C ALA A 27 -8.14 -9.43 -1.08
N LEU A 28 -8.84 -8.97 -0.05
CA LEU A 28 -8.70 -7.62 0.48
C LEU A 28 -7.32 -7.39 1.12
N GLU A 29 -6.84 -8.30 1.97
CA GLU A 29 -5.50 -8.20 2.57
C GLU A 29 -4.41 -8.03 1.50
N ARG A 30 -4.51 -8.77 0.39
CA ARG A 30 -3.57 -8.63 -0.72
C ARG A 30 -3.81 -7.38 -1.55
N GLY A 31 -5.07 -7.04 -1.82
CA GLY A 31 -5.42 -5.90 -2.68
C GLY A 31 -5.22 -4.55 -2.02
N LEU A 32 -5.29 -4.48 -0.69
CA LEU A 32 -5.13 -3.26 0.09
C LEU A 32 -3.72 -3.06 0.64
N GLY A 33 -2.82 -4.04 0.51
CA GLY A 33 -1.45 -3.94 1.01
C GLY A 33 -0.72 -2.69 0.49
N ASP A 34 -0.56 -2.59 -0.83
CA ASP A 34 0.17 -1.48 -1.44
C ASP A 34 -0.57 -0.12 -1.26
N PRO A 35 -1.90 -0.02 -1.51
CA PRO A 35 -2.61 1.25 -1.29
C PRO A 35 -2.60 1.75 0.15
N CYS A 36 -2.63 0.85 1.14
CA CYS A 36 -2.51 1.24 2.54
C CYS A 36 -1.11 1.75 2.88
N GLU A 37 -0.07 1.16 2.28
CA GLU A 37 1.31 1.65 2.43
C GLU A 37 1.46 3.05 1.83
N ASP A 38 1.00 3.26 0.59
CA ASP A 38 1.06 4.54 -0.10
C ASP A 38 0.36 5.65 0.70
N LEU A 39 -0.78 5.35 1.31
CA LEU A 39 -1.50 6.28 2.16
C LEU A 39 -0.68 6.68 3.39
N VAL A 40 -0.04 5.73 4.06
CA VAL A 40 0.77 6.03 5.26
C VAL A 40 1.99 6.87 4.89
N LEU A 41 2.70 6.50 3.82
CA LEU A 41 3.88 7.24 3.36
C LEU A 41 3.52 8.66 2.89
N SER A 42 2.38 8.84 2.22
CA SER A 42 1.89 10.18 1.84
C SER A 42 1.68 11.05 3.08
N ARG A 43 0.95 10.54 4.08
CA ARG A 43 0.69 11.25 5.34
C ARG A 43 1.96 11.56 6.13
N TYR A 44 2.95 10.65 6.09
CA TYR A 44 4.27 10.91 6.64
C TYR A 44 4.96 12.09 5.94
N PHE A 45 5.01 12.09 4.61
CA PHE A 45 5.66 13.18 3.86
C PHE A 45 4.93 14.51 3.91
N ASP A 46 3.61 14.49 4.13
CA ASP A 46 2.77 15.66 4.40
C ASP A 46 2.92 16.18 5.84
N GLY A 47 3.65 15.47 6.70
CA GLY A 47 3.89 15.85 8.10
C GLY A 47 2.71 15.57 9.03
N GLU A 48 1.73 14.78 8.60
CA GLU A 48 0.59 14.36 9.43
C GLU A 48 0.92 13.18 10.35
N LEU A 49 1.99 12.46 10.06
CA LEU A 49 2.53 11.37 10.87
C LEU A 49 3.99 11.65 11.17
N ASP A 50 4.42 11.34 12.38
CA ASP A 50 5.84 11.29 12.67
C ASP A 50 6.50 10.02 12.11
N ARG A 51 7.83 10.00 12.15
CA ARG A 51 8.61 8.92 11.55
C ARG A 51 8.40 7.60 12.28
N GLU A 52 8.33 7.64 13.60
CA GLU A 52 8.09 6.46 14.43
C GLU A 52 6.69 5.85 14.16
N GLU A 53 5.66 6.69 14.02
CA GLU A 53 4.30 6.29 13.64
C GLU A 53 4.25 5.64 12.25
N ALA A 54 4.98 6.22 11.29
CA ALA A 54 5.09 5.63 9.95
C ALA A 54 5.79 4.26 10.00
N ILE A 55 6.89 4.15 10.76
CA ILE A 55 7.63 2.91 10.94
C ILE A 55 6.76 1.84 11.60
N GLU A 56 5.94 2.18 12.58
CA GLU A 56 5.03 1.25 13.23
C GLU A 56 4.02 0.65 12.24
N ARG A 57 3.50 1.47 11.33
CA ARG A 57 2.43 1.05 10.40
C ARG A 57 2.92 0.30 9.17
N VAL A 58 4.03 0.74 8.55
CA VAL A 58 4.52 0.13 7.30
C VAL A 58 5.87 -0.54 7.45
N GLY A 59 6.58 -0.34 8.56
CA GLY A 59 7.88 -0.93 8.80
C GLY A 59 9.06 -0.06 8.35
N ARG A 60 10.17 -0.17 9.08
CA ARG A 60 11.36 0.66 8.92
C ARG A 60 11.95 0.64 7.52
N THR A 61 12.10 -0.53 6.92
CA THR A 61 12.70 -0.67 5.58
C THR A 61 11.93 0.11 4.52
N LYS A 62 10.59 0.15 4.61
CA LYS A 62 9.74 0.85 3.66
C LYS A 62 9.85 2.37 3.81
N VAL A 63 9.85 2.85 5.07
CA VAL A 63 10.08 4.27 5.37
C VAL A 63 11.45 4.72 4.87
N GLU A 64 12.53 4.00 5.21
CA GLU A 64 13.89 4.36 4.78
C GLU A 64 14.06 4.35 3.26
N ARG A 65 13.40 3.40 2.58
CA ARG A 65 13.39 3.38 1.12
C ARG A 65 12.70 4.61 0.54
N ALA A 66 11.51 4.92 1.03
CA ALA A 66 10.73 6.06 0.55
C ALA A 66 11.47 7.39 0.81
N GLU A 67 12.11 7.54 1.97
CA GLU A 67 12.94 8.72 2.30
C GLU A 67 14.04 8.92 1.26
N ARG A 68 14.76 7.85 0.92
CA ARG A 68 15.82 7.88 -0.09
C ARG A 68 15.30 8.20 -1.49
N GLU A 69 14.17 7.61 -1.88
CA GLU A 69 13.54 7.90 -3.17
C GLU A 69 13.13 9.38 -3.28
N ARG A 70 12.59 9.96 -2.19
CA ARG A 70 12.24 11.39 -2.14
C ARG A 70 13.46 12.30 -2.26
N GLU A 71 14.57 11.95 -1.61
CA GLU A 71 15.83 12.70 -1.71
C GLU A 71 16.33 12.77 -3.15
N VAL A 72 16.43 11.61 -3.83
CA VAL A 72 16.89 11.53 -5.23
C VAL A 72 15.97 12.32 -6.17
N VAL A 73 14.65 12.19 -6.03
CA VAL A 73 13.70 12.98 -6.84
C VAL A 73 13.83 14.47 -6.54
N GLY A 74 14.08 14.83 -5.29
CA GLY A 74 14.35 16.22 -4.90
C GLY A 74 15.59 16.79 -5.58
N GLU A 75 16.67 16.03 -5.64
CA GLU A 75 17.91 16.41 -6.36
C GLU A 75 17.65 16.64 -7.85
N ASP A 76 16.88 15.76 -8.50
CA ASP A 76 16.51 15.89 -9.91
C ASP A 76 15.66 17.15 -10.18
N VAL A 77 14.71 17.45 -9.28
CA VAL A 77 13.87 18.65 -9.36
C VAL A 77 14.71 19.91 -9.16
N ASP A 78 15.58 19.93 -8.16
CA ASP A 78 16.48 21.07 -7.89
C ASP A 78 17.42 21.33 -9.07
N TRP A 79 17.98 20.26 -9.66
CA TRP A 79 18.76 20.38 -10.88
C TRP A 79 17.95 21.02 -12.02
N GLY A 80 16.71 20.58 -12.24
CA GLY A 80 15.83 21.13 -13.28
C GLY A 80 15.40 22.59 -13.04
N LEU A 81 15.29 23.03 -11.78
CA LEU A 81 14.91 24.40 -11.44
C LEU A 81 16.08 25.39 -11.47
N ASN A 82 17.32 24.91 -11.30
CA ASN A 82 18.53 25.74 -11.25
C ASN A 82 19.44 25.60 -12.49
N ALA A 83 18.98 24.94 -13.56
CA ALA A 83 19.67 24.80 -14.84
C ALA A 83 19.50 25.99 -15.80
#